data_AF-A0A2G6GWX7-F1
#
_entry.id   AF-A0A2G6GWX7-F1
#
_cell.length_a   1.000
_cell.length_b   1.000
_cell.length_c   1.000
_cell.angle_alpha   90.00
_cell.angle_beta   90.00
_cell.angle_gamma   90.00
#
_symmetry.space_group_name_H-M   'P 1'
#
loop_
_entity.id
_entity.type
_entity.pdbx_description
1 polymer ?
#
loop_
_entity_poly.entity_id
_entity_poly.type
_entity_poly.pdbx_seq_one_letter_code
_entity_poly.pdbx_strand_id
1 'polypeptide(L)'
;MSHTGHGHEDAEPRRLPIINEGAKRKRAQKKYHLPVIGHFADRSVEFSSILEAERITGIGYTLIFEACIGKIYKAKNVHWEFKKGNHYIKYKAFYINAQDSYNRVGGFNG
;
A
#
# COMPACT_ATOMS: atom_id res chain seq x y z
N MET A 1 43.48 11.17 27.42
CA MET A 1 42.67 11.87 26.40
C MET A 1 41.25 11.32 26.46
N SER A 2 40.30 12.23 26.37
CA SER A 2 38.88 12.18 26.71
C SER A 2 38.01 11.20 25.90
N HIS A 3 36.91 10.74 26.54
CA HIS A 3 35.51 10.56 26.07
C HIS A 3 35.26 10.21 24.58
N THR A 4 34.31 9.35 24.17
CA THR A 4 32.91 9.22 24.60
C THR A 4 32.27 8.04 23.84
N GLY A 5 31.31 7.35 24.46
CA GLY A 5 30.44 6.39 23.78
C GLY A 5 29.41 7.05 22.86
N HIS A 6 28.84 6.24 21.97
CA HIS A 6 27.58 6.46 21.24
C HIS A 6 26.94 5.06 21.15
N GLY A 7 25.71 4.79 21.58
CA GLY A 7 24.55 5.63 21.79
C GLY A 7 23.39 4.82 21.21
N HIS A 8 22.46 4.40 22.08
CA HIS A 8 21.26 3.62 21.77
C HIS A 8 20.57 4.07 20.47
N GLU A 9 20.36 3.15 19.53
CA GLU A 9 19.30 3.28 18.52
C GLU A 9 17.97 2.85 19.17
N ASP A 10 17.43 3.71 20.02
CA ASP A 10 16.04 3.61 20.45
C ASP A 10 15.15 3.91 19.23
N ALA A 11 14.80 2.85 18.48
CA ALA A 11 13.79 2.93 17.44
C ALA A 11 12.47 3.38 18.09
N GLU A 12 12.14 4.67 17.93
CA GLU A 12 10.86 5.26 18.34
C GLU A 12 9.73 4.26 18.08
N PRO A 13 8.94 3.90 19.11
CA PRO A 13 7.83 2.97 18.92
C PRO A 13 6.91 3.58 17.86
N ARG A 14 6.84 2.93 16.69
CA ARG A 14 6.04 3.37 15.54
C ARG A 14 4.67 3.76 16.06
N ARG A 15 4.38 5.07 16.12
CA ARG A 15 3.12 5.58 16.64
C ARG A 15 2.00 4.91 15.86
N LEU A 16 1.30 3.97 16.50
CA LEU A 16 0.14 3.34 15.90
C LEU A 16 -0.85 4.47 15.61
N PRO A 17 -1.37 4.58 14.38
CA PRO A 17 -2.27 5.67 14.05
C PRO A 17 -3.48 5.63 14.99
N ILE A 18 -3.88 6.79 15.52
CA ILE A 18 -5.08 6.92 16.34
C ILE A 18 -6.27 6.41 15.53
N ILE A 19 -6.81 5.24 15.90
CA ILE A 19 -7.86 4.59 15.12
C ILE A 19 -9.23 5.07 15.60
N ASN A 20 -9.74 6.13 14.99
CA ASN A 20 -11.15 6.50 15.12
C ASN A 20 -12.06 5.46 14.42
N GLU A 21 -13.37 5.50 14.69
CA GLU A 21 -14.30 4.51 14.11
C GLU A 21 -14.32 4.53 12.58
N GLY A 22 -14.18 5.70 11.97
CA GLY A 22 -14.08 5.82 10.51
C GLY A 22 -12.88 5.07 9.93
N ALA A 23 -11.72 5.16 10.59
CA ALA A 23 -10.51 4.45 10.23
C ALA A 23 -10.67 2.94 10.45
N LYS A 24 -11.31 2.49 11.54
CA LYS A 24 -11.65 1.06 11.75
C LYS A 24 -12.51 0.54 10.60
N ARG A 25 -13.59 1.25 10.27
CA ARG A 25 -14.50 0.88 9.18
C ARG A 25 -13.82 0.88 7.82
N LYS A 26 -12.91 1.82 7.56
CA LYS A 26 -12.13 1.85 6.32
C LYS A 26 -11.17 0.66 6.25
N ARG A 27 -10.41 0.38 7.32
CA ARG A 27 -9.47 -0.75 7.36
C ARG A 27 -10.16 -2.11 7.26
N ALA A 28 -11.39 -2.25 7.75
CA ALA A 28 -12.21 -3.46 7.62
C ALA A 28 -12.61 -3.82 6.18
N GLN A 29 -12.42 -2.93 5.20
CA GLN A 29 -12.76 -3.21 3.81
C GLN A 29 -11.94 -4.39 3.26
N LYS A 30 -12.60 -5.32 2.55
CA LYS A 30 -12.00 -6.52 1.98
C LYS A 30 -10.75 -6.26 1.14
N LYS A 31 -10.72 -5.12 0.42
CA LYS A 31 -9.60 -4.75 -0.46
C LYS A 31 -8.25 -4.60 0.27
N TYR A 32 -8.25 -4.29 1.57
CA TYR A 32 -7.01 -4.17 2.35
C TYR A 32 -6.55 -5.50 2.98
N HIS A 33 -7.36 -6.55 2.86
CA HIS A 33 -7.04 -7.90 3.32
C HIS A 33 -6.53 -8.80 2.20
N LEU A 34 -6.25 -8.23 1.02
CA LEU A 34 -5.76 -8.95 -0.15
C LEU A 34 -4.24 -9.13 -0.08
N PRO A 35 -3.71 -10.32 -0.46
CA PRO A 35 -2.28 -10.58 -0.48
C PRO A 35 -1.57 -9.74 -1.56
N VAL A 36 -0.36 -9.29 -1.25
CA VAL A 36 0.44 -8.41 -2.10
C VAL A 36 1.91 -8.84 -2.12
N ILE A 37 2.60 -8.44 -3.18
CA ILE A 37 4.05 -8.60 -3.34
C ILE A 37 4.65 -7.19 -3.40
N GLY A 38 5.63 -6.94 -2.54
CA GLY A 38 6.44 -5.72 -2.58
C GLY A 38 7.79 -6.03 -3.21
N HIS A 39 8.12 -5.34 -4.30
CA HIS A 39 9.43 -5.42 -4.95
C HIS A 39 10.33 -4.32 -4.40
N PHE A 40 11.19 -4.69 -3.47
CA PHE A 40 12.24 -3.85 -2.92
C PHE A 40 13.47 -3.91 -3.84
N ALA A 41 14.44 -3.03 -3.59
CA ALA A 41 15.64 -2.93 -4.43
C ALA A 41 16.46 -4.24 -4.47
N ASP A 42 16.44 -5.00 -3.38
CA ASP A 42 17.23 -6.22 -3.19
C ASP A 42 16.42 -7.51 -3.40
N ARG A 43 15.10 -7.47 -3.12
CA ARG A 43 14.25 -8.67 -3.15
C ARG A 43 12.78 -8.37 -3.31
N SER A 44 12.03 -9.41 -3.68
CA SER A 44 10.56 -9.39 -3.61
C SER A 44 10.09 -10.12 -2.35
N VAL A 45 9.17 -9.51 -1.61
CA VAL A 45 8.59 -10.10 -0.39
C VAL A 45 7.08 -10.20 -0.55
N GLU A 46 6.55 -11.37 -0.27
CA GLU A 46 5.11 -11.61 -0.22
C GLU A 46 4.56 -11.28 1.17
N PHE A 47 3.39 -10.63 1.19
CA PHE A 47 2.60 -10.38 2.37
C PHE A 47 1.21 -10.97 2.19
N SER A 48 0.66 -11.55 3.25
CA SER A 48 -0.67 -12.16 3.30
C SER A 48 -1.77 -11.11 3.11
N SER A 49 -1.49 -9.85 3.44
CA SER A 49 -2.40 -8.72 3.22
C SER A 49 -1.70 -7.36 3.10
N ILE A 50 -2.41 -6.37 2.56
CA ILE A 50 -1.97 -4.96 2.58
C ILE A 50 -1.77 -4.46 4.02
N LEU A 51 -2.66 -4.82 4.95
CA LEU A 51 -2.54 -4.42 6.36
C LEU A 51 -1.31 -5.04 7.03
N GLU A 52 -0.96 -6.28 6.67
CA GLU A 52 0.29 -6.89 7.11
C GLU A 52 1.51 -6.15 6.54
N ALA A 53 1.49 -5.85 5.24
CA ALA A 53 2.56 -5.10 4.59
C ALA A 53 2.78 -3.73 5.26
N GLU A 54 1.71 -3.01 5.60
CA GLU A 54 1.80 -1.76 6.36
C GLU A 54 2.42 -1.97 7.75
N ARG A 55 1.98 -2.99 8.49
CA ARG A 55 2.50 -3.28 9.83
C ARG A 55 4.02 -3.53 9.82
N ILE A 56 4.50 -4.28 8.84
CA ILE A 56 5.91 -4.65 8.70
C ILE A 56 6.74 -3.47 8.15
N THR A 57 6.28 -2.81 7.09
CA THR A 57 7.05 -1.80 6.35
C THR A 57 6.85 -0.37 6.85
N GLY A 58 5.77 -0.08 7.58
CA GLY A 58 5.34 1.28 7.93
C GLY A 58 4.78 2.08 6.74
N ILE A 59 4.65 1.49 5.56
CA ILE A 59 4.08 2.14 4.38
C ILE A 59 2.56 2.08 4.47
N GLY A 60 1.89 3.24 4.39
CA GLY A 60 0.45 3.32 4.62
C GLY A 60 -0.36 2.43 3.67
N TYR A 61 -1.34 1.70 4.22
CA TYR A 61 -2.15 0.73 3.46
C TYR A 61 -2.86 1.34 2.24
N THR A 62 -3.19 2.63 2.28
CA THR A 62 -3.80 3.34 1.15
C THR A 62 -2.81 3.51 0.00
N LEU A 63 -1.55 3.84 0.28
CA LEU A 63 -0.52 4.00 -0.75
C LEU A 63 -0.15 2.67 -1.39
N ILE A 64 -0.04 1.61 -0.60
CA ILE A 64 0.19 0.24 -1.11
C ILE A 64 -0.94 -0.13 -2.08
N PHE A 65 -2.19 0.08 -1.67
CA PHE A 65 -3.34 -0.20 -2.53
C PHE A 65 -3.33 0.61 -3.84
N GLU A 66 -3.07 1.92 -3.77
CA GLU A 66 -3.01 2.79 -4.95
C GLU A 66 -1.88 2.39 -5.91
N ALA A 67 -0.76 1.91 -5.39
CA ALA A 67 0.33 1.36 -6.20
C ALA A 67 -0.08 0.05 -6.89
N CYS A 68 -0.74 -0.87 -6.17
CA CYS A 68 -1.21 -2.14 -6.74
C CYS A 68 -2.19 -1.97 -7.91
N ILE A 69 -3.03 -0.94 -7.90
CA ILE A 69 -3.99 -0.65 -8.98
C ILE A 69 -3.40 0.23 -10.08
N GLY A 70 -2.14 0.67 -9.95
CA GLY A 70 -1.47 1.52 -10.93
C GLY A 70 -1.87 3.00 -10.87
N LYS A 71 -2.54 3.46 -9.82
CA LYS A 71 -2.84 4.90 -9.62
C LYS A 71 -1.59 5.71 -9.31
N ILE A 72 -0.64 5.11 -8.58
CA ILE A 72 0.71 5.65 -8.39
C ILE A 72 1.73 4.62 -8.82
N TYR A 73 2.90 5.07 -9.29
CA TYR A 73 3.93 4.17 -9.80
C TYR A 73 4.60 3.31 -8.70
N LYS A 74 4.86 3.92 -7.54
CA LYS A 74 5.54 3.29 -6.40
C LYS A 74 5.08 3.91 -5.08
N ALA A 75 5.06 3.12 -4.00
CA ALA A 75 4.83 3.62 -2.65
C ALA A 75 6.14 3.56 -1.86
N LYS A 76 6.70 4.72 -1.49
CA LYS A 76 7.96 4.84 -0.74
C LYS A 76 9.12 4.03 -1.36
N ASN A 77 9.32 4.16 -2.67
CA ASN A 77 10.35 3.46 -3.46
C ASN A 77 10.18 1.93 -3.62
N VAL A 78 9.00 1.40 -3.29
CA VAL A 78 8.66 -0.01 -3.47
C VAL A 78 7.57 -0.12 -4.53
N HIS A 79 7.75 -1.02 -5.48
CA HIS A 79 6.69 -1.39 -6.42
C HIS A 79 5.79 -2.44 -5.77
N TRP A 80 4.48 -2.31 -5.96
CA TRP A 80 3.51 -3.17 -5.33
C TRP A 80 2.60 -3.79 -6.36
N GLU A 81 2.35 -5.09 -6.23
CA GLU A 81 1.35 -5.80 -7.01
C GLU A 81 0.52 -6.70 -6.09
N PHE A 82 -0.72 -6.98 -6.50
CA PHE A 82 -1.49 -8.03 -5.83
C PHE A 82 -0.89 -9.39 -6.18
N LYS A 83 -0.81 -10.30 -5.22
CA LYS A 83 -0.43 -11.69 -5.50
C LYS A 83 -1.44 -12.29 -6.48
N LYS A 84 -0.94 -12.83 -7.60
CA LYS A 84 -1.77 -13.39 -8.67
C LYS A 84 -2.65 -14.53 -8.13
N GLY A 85 -3.95 -14.38 -8.33
CA GLY A 85 -5.01 -15.32 -7.96
C GLY A 85 -6.38 -14.86 -8.49
N ASN A 86 -7.44 -15.62 -8.30
CA ASN A 86 -8.77 -15.30 -8.87
C ASN A 86 -9.29 -13.90 -8.45
N HIS A 87 -8.92 -13.43 -7.26
CA HIS A 87 -9.25 -12.08 -6.79
C HIS A 87 -8.55 -10.97 -7.58
N TYR A 88 -7.29 -11.16 -7.98
CA TYR A 88 -6.54 -10.20 -8.78
C TYR A 88 -7.24 -9.89 -10.10
N ILE A 89 -7.74 -10.92 -10.80
CA ILE A 89 -8.38 -10.75 -12.11
C ILE A 89 -9.66 -9.92 -11.99
N LYS A 90 -10.52 -10.22 -11.01
CA LYS A 90 -11.77 -9.48 -10.80
C LYS A 90 -11.54 -8.04 -10.37
N TYR A 91 -10.57 -7.79 -9.47
CA TYR A 91 -10.27 -6.43 -9.00
C TYR A 91 -9.57 -5.59 -10.06
N LYS A 92 -8.62 -6.18 -10.80
CA LYS A 92 -7.94 -5.50 -11.90
C LYS A 92 -8.94 -5.13 -13.00
N ALA A 93 -9.84 -6.03 -13.39
CA ALA A 93 -10.91 -5.72 -14.35
C ALA A 93 -11.84 -4.62 -13.83
N PHE A 94 -12.29 -4.68 -12.57
CA PHE A 94 -13.14 -3.64 -11.99
C PHE A 94 -12.46 -2.26 -11.99
N TYR A 95 -11.21 -2.16 -11.56
CA TYR A 95 -10.52 -0.87 -11.48
C TYR A 95 -10.02 -0.34 -12.84
N ILE A 96 -9.61 -1.20 -13.77
CA ILE A 96 -9.31 -0.78 -15.15
C ILE A 96 -10.57 -0.22 -15.81
N ASN A 97 -11.70 -0.91 -15.69
CA ASN A 97 -12.98 -0.44 -16.23
C ASN A 97 -13.46 0.84 -15.53
N ALA A 98 -13.25 0.96 -14.22
CA ALA A 98 -13.55 2.19 -13.49
C ALA A 98 -12.64 3.35 -13.94
N GLN A 99 -11.37 3.09 -14.25
CA GLN A 99 -10.44 4.10 -14.77
C GLN A 99 -10.81 4.53 -16.20
N ASP A 100 -11.25 3.60 -17.07
CA ASP A 100 -11.82 3.91 -18.38
C ASP A 100 -13.09 4.77 -18.24
N SER A 101 -13.96 4.44 -17.28
CA SER A 101 -15.15 5.25 -16.98
C SER A 101 -14.82 6.65 -16.42
N TYR A 102 -13.71 6.81 -15.69
CA TYR A 102 -13.25 8.10 -15.19
C TYR A 102 -12.59 8.95 -16.29
N ASN A 103 -11.98 8.31 -17.29
CA ASN A 103 -11.45 8.98 -18.48
C ASN A 103 -12.52 9.33 -19.53
N ARG A 104 -13.79 8.94 -19.35
CA ARG A 104 -14.91 9.29 -20.25
C ARG A 104 -15.88 10.34 -19.70
N VAL A 105 -15.36 11.32 -18.96
CA VAL A 105 -16.03 12.62 -18.78
C VAL A 105 -15.03 13.74 -19.01
N GLY A 106 -14.62 13.86 -20.28
CA GLY A 106 -13.80 14.95 -20.80
C GLY A 106 -14.33 15.36 -22.16
N GLY A 107 -15.61 15.73 -22.22
CA GLY A 107 -16.10 16.53 -23.34
C GLY A 107 -15.37 17.87 -23.30
N PHE A 108 -14.57 18.15 -24.33
CA PHE A 108 -14.15 19.51 -24.65
C PHE A 108 -14.81 19.85 -25.99
N ASN A 109 -15.69 20.85 -25.96
CA ASN A 109 -16.28 21.44 -27.16
C ASN A 109 -15.18 21.96 -28.09
N GLY A 110 -15.34 21.69 -29.39
CA GLY A 110 -14.59 22.25 -30.50
C GLY A 110 -15.30 21.88 -31.79
#